data_AF-A0A8X8LER0-F1
#
_entry.id   AF-A0A8X8LER0-F1
#
_cell.length_a   1.000
_cell.length_b   1.000
_cell.length_c   1.000
_cell.angle_alpha   90.00
_cell.angle_beta   90.00
_cell.angle_gamma   90.00
#
_symmetry.space_group_name_H-M   'P 1'
#
loop_
_entity.id
_entity.type
_entity.pdbx_description
1 polymer ?
#
loop_
_entity_poly.entity_id
_entity_poly.type
_entity_poly.pdbx_seq_one_letter_code
_entity_poly.pdbx_strand_id
1 'polypeptide(L)'
;MKKPILFAALGICVLLFSCRVVLVPEYSAELENQIVQGAKLNDRLYINLLDANPDKRSFQLYADKYAEIESEIHSILLKNETRKKNNDMLVIIRNLDSVFVKYKNHHKSKNTLSDGEIKLNQVYIKDLWKPLLIAESGLKKAKTVTR
;
A
#
# COMPACT_ATOMS: atom_id res chain seq x y z
N MET A 1 -48.64 -34.72 -21.62
CA MET A 1 -48.36 -33.77 -20.52
C MET A 1 -46.95 -34.02 -19.96
N LYS A 2 -45.88 -33.46 -20.55
CA LYS A 2 -44.48 -33.68 -20.07
C LYS A 2 -43.56 -32.45 -20.19
N LYS A 3 -44.06 -31.31 -20.68
CA LYS A 3 -43.28 -30.08 -20.90
C LYS A 3 -42.91 -29.26 -19.65
N PRO A 4 -43.62 -29.29 -18.50
CA PRO A 4 -43.25 -28.43 -17.37
C PRO A 4 -42.01 -28.91 -16.60
N ILE A 5 -41.67 -30.21 -16.70
CA ILE A 5 -40.51 -30.80 -16.00
C ILE A 5 -39.19 -30.37 -16.64
N LEU A 6 -39.17 -30.17 -17.96
CA LEU A 6 -37.97 -29.76 -18.70
C LEU A 6 -37.55 -28.31 -18.40
N PHE A 7 -38.53 -27.41 -18.21
CA PHE A 7 -38.28 -26.01 -17.84
C PHE A 7 -37.82 -25.87 -16.38
N ALA A 8 -38.32 -26.70 -15.47
CA ALA A 8 -37.88 -26.72 -14.08
C ALA A 8 -36.42 -27.22 -13.94
N ALA A 9 -36.03 -28.24 -14.70
CA ALA A 9 -34.66 -28.75 -14.71
C ALA A 9 -33.65 -27.71 -15.26
N LEU A 10 -34.03 -26.94 -16.28
CA LEU A 10 -33.18 -25.90 -16.85
C LEU A 10 -32.98 -24.71 -15.89
N GLY A 11 -34.01 -24.34 -15.12
CA GLY A 11 -33.92 -23.30 -14.09
C GLY A 11 -33.01 -23.68 -12.92
N ILE A 12 -33.00 -24.96 -12.53
CA ILE A 12 -32.14 -25.47 -11.45
C ILE A 12 -30.66 -25.47 -11.86
N CYS A 13 -30.35 -25.76 -13.12
CA CYS A 13 -28.96 -25.70 -13.61
C CYS A 13 -28.37 -24.29 -13.57
N VAL A 14 -29.15 -23.24 -13.83
CA VAL A 14 -28.65 -21.85 -13.81
C VAL A 14 -28.26 -21.40 -12.39
N LEU A 15 -28.94 -21.90 -11.35
CA LEU A 15 -28.63 -21.59 -9.96
C LEU A 15 -27.33 -22.25 -9.45
N LEU A 16 -26.91 -23.36 -10.07
CA LEU A 16 -25.70 -24.09 -9.68
C LEU A 16 -24.41 -23.55 -10.33
N PHE A 17 -24.52 -22.69 -11.34
CA PHE A 17 -23.39 -22.01 -11.99
C PHE A 17 -23.23 -20.55 -11.54
N SER A 18 -23.44 -20.26 -10.25
CA SER A 18 -23.00 -19.01 -9.64
C SER A 18 -21.46 -18.98 -9.59
N CYS A 19 -20.86 -18.62 -10.72
CA CYS A 19 -19.42 -18.37 -10.83
C CYS A 19 -19.10 -17.12 -10.00
N ARG A 20 -18.48 -17.32 -8.84
CA ARG A 20 -18.02 -16.23 -7.97
C ARG A 20 -16.84 -15.52 -8.66
N VAL A 21 -17.13 -14.44 -9.38
CA VAL A 21 -16.11 -13.60 -10.00
C VAL A 21 -15.43 -12.77 -8.91
N VAL A 22 -14.24 -13.20 -8.49
CA VAL A 22 -13.38 -12.40 -7.60
C VAL A 22 -12.70 -11.34 -8.46
N LEU A 23 -12.97 -10.05 -8.31
CA LEU A 23 -12.34 -8.99 -9.13
C LEU A 23 -11.16 -8.29 -8.44
N VAL A 24 -11.02 -8.50 -7.13
CA VAL A 24 -10.05 -7.84 -6.25
C VAL A 24 -9.29 -8.89 -5.43
N PRO A 25 -8.08 -8.59 -4.94
CA PRO A 25 -7.34 -9.52 -4.09
C PRO A 25 -8.07 -9.77 -2.75
N GLU A 26 -7.73 -10.86 -2.07
CA GLU A 26 -8.25 -11.13 -0.74
C GLU A 26 -7.59 -10.21 0.30
N TYR A 27 -8.40 -9.62 1.19
CA TYR A 27 -7.93 -8.83 2.33
C TYR A 27 -6.92 -9.57 3.22
N SER A 28 -5.87 -8.86 3.64
CA SER A 28 -4.85 -9.30 4.59
C SER A 28 -4.67 -8.28 5.72
N ALA A 29 -5.05 -8.68 6.94
CA ALA A 29 -4.84 -7.87 8.14
C ALA A 29 -3.36 -7.65 8.46
N GLU A 30 -2.51 -8.62 8.11
CA GLU A 30 -1.06 -8.50 8.25
C GLU A 30 -0.52 -7.39 7.35
N LEU A 31 -0.94 -7.35 6.09
CA LEU A 31 -0.54 -6.28 5.16
C LEU A 31 -1.07 -4.91 5.58
N GLU A 32 -2.32 -4.83 6.04
CA GLU A 32 -2.87 -3.58 6.56
C GLU A 32 -2.01 -3.04 7.72
N ASN A 33 -1.67 -3.90 8.69
CA ASN A 33 -0.82 -3.52 9.81
C ASN A 33 0.59 -3.12 9.34
N GLN A 34 1.16 -3.85 8.38
CA GLN A 34 2.46 -3.58 7.81
C GLN A 34 2.51 -2.20 7.12
N ILE A 35 1.47 -1.87 6.34
CA ILE A 35 1.31 -0.54 5.70
C ILE A 35 1.27 0.56 6.76
N VAL A 36 0.52 0.36 7.85
CA VAL A 36 0.44 1.33 8.95
C VAL A 36 1.80 1.51 9.64
N GLN A 37 2.55 0.43 9.87
CA GLN A 37 3.90 0.53 10.45
C GLN A 37 4.87 1.25 9.52
N GLY A 38 4.88 0.94 8.22
CA GLY A 38 5.70 1.64 7.23
C GLY A 38 5.41 3.14 7.17
N ALA A 39 4.12 3.51 7.16
CA ALA A 39 3.70 4.90 7.21
C ALA A 39 4.17 5.61 8.49
N LYS A 40 4.08 4.94 9.65
CA LYS A 40 4.51 5.47 10.95
C LYS A 40 6.04 5.65 11.03
N LEU A 41 6.82 4.71 10.51
CA LEU A 41 8.28 4.82 10.44
C LEU A 41 8.69 6.04 9.59
N ASN A 42 7.99 6.25 8.48
CA ASN A 42 8.22 7.37 7.59
C ASN A 42 7.87 8.72 8.23
N ASP A 43 6.72 8.80 8.89
CA ASP A 43 6.33 10.00 9.63
C ASP A 43 7.34 10.33 10.73
N ARG A 44 7.80 9.32 11.47
CA ARG A 44 8.83 9.46 12.51
C ARG A 44 10.16 9.97 11.93
N LEU A 45 10.57 9.50 10.76
CA LEU A 45 11.79 10.01 10.09
C LEU A 45 11.70 11.53 9.90
N TYR A 46 10.60 12.04 9.36
CA TYR A 46 10.46 13.47 9.11
C TYR A 46 10.25 14.31 10.37
N ILE A 47 9.54 13.78 11.38
CA ILE A 47 9.47 14.41 12.71
C ILE A 47 10.88 14.55 13.30
N ASN A 48 11.66 13.46 13.31
CA ASN A 48 13.02 13.47 13.85
C ASN A 48 13.96 14.40 13.05
N LEU A 49 13.73 14.59 11.75
CA LEU A 49 14.49 15.56 10.95
C LEU A 49 14.12 17.01 11.33
N LEU A 50 12.84 17.31 11.57
CA LEU A 50 12.40 18.64 12.00
C LEU A 50 12.90 18.98 13.40
N ASP A 51 12.84 18.03 14.32
CA ASP A 51 13.27 18.19 15.71
C ASP A 51 14.79 18.32 15.86
N ALA A 52 15.55 17.86 14.87
CA ALA A 52 17.00 18.02 14.86
C ALA A 52 17.42 19.44 14.45
N ASN A 53 18.46 19.95 15.12
CA ASN A 53 19.17 21.15 14.68
C ASN A 53 19.60 21.00 13.21
N PRO A 54 19.54 22.06 12.38
CA PRO A 54 19.88 21.99 10.96
C PRO A 54 21.22 21.30 10.64
N ASP A 55 22.24 21.53 11.47
CA ASP A 55 23.58 20.94 11.33
C ASP A 55 23.63 19.43 11.62
N LYS A 56 22.61 18.90 12.30
CA LYS A 56 22.46 17.48 12.65
C LYS A 56 21.54 16.72 11.69
N ARG A 57 21.09 17.35 10.60
CA ARG A 57 20.23 16.73 9.59
C ARG A 57 21.01 16.07 8.47
N SER A 58 22.26 15.67 8.72
CA SER A 58 23.06 15.00 7.68
C SER A 58 22.43 13.66 7.31
N PHE A 59 22.39 13.31 6.02
CA PHE A 59 21.84 12.05 5.52
C PHE A 59 22.39 10.84 6.28
N GLN A 60 23.70 10.83 6.55
CA GLN A 60 24.37 9.72 7.22
C GLN A 60 23.77 9.38 8.60
N LEU A 61 23.29 10.39 9.35
CA LEU A 61 22.66 10.18 10.66
C LEU A 61 21.28 9.51 10.58
N TYR A 62 20.65 9.54 9.41
CA TYR A 62 19.31 9.00 9.16
C TYR A 62 19.30 7.86 8.14
N ALA A 63 20.46 7.44 7.63
CA ALA A 63 20.59 6.44 6.57
C ALA A 63 19.90 5.12 6.93
N ASP A 64 20.07 4.66 8.17
CA ASP A 64 19.42 3.44 8.68
C ASP A 64 17.89 3.56 8.68
N LYS A 65 17.36 4.75 8.96
CA LYS A 65 15.91 5.00 8.93
C LYS A 65 15.36 4.99 7.52
N TYR A 66 16.10 5.53 6.56
CA TYR A 66 15.74 5.39 5.16
C TYR A 66 15.75 3.92 4.71
N ALA A 67 16.78 3.15 5.07
CA ALA A 67 16.89 1.74 4.72
C ALA A 67 15.77 0.89 5.36
N GLU A 68 15.43 1.15 6.62
CA GLU A 68 14.33 0.50 7.34
C GLU A 68 12.99 0.70 6.61
N ILE A 69 12.67 1.94 6.22
CA ILE A 69 11.43 2.25 5.50
C ILE A 69 11.42 1.67 4.08
N GLU A 70 12.54 1.74 3.37
CA GLU A 70 12.67 1.16 2.02
C GLU A 70 12.46 -0.36 2.03
N SER A 71 13.08 -1.04 2.99
CA SER A 71 12.89 -2.48 3.19
C SER A 71 11.42 -2.82 3.47
N GLU A 72 10.73 -1.98 4.23
CA GLU A 72 9.30 -2.13 4.52
C GLU A 72 8.45 -2.00 3.24
N ILE A 73 8.69 -0.96 2.43
CA ILE A 73 8.02 -0.75 1.15
C ILE A 73 8.27 -1.94 0.21
N HIS A 74 9.50 -2.41 0.09
CA HIS A 74 9.86 -3.56 -0.74
C HIS A 74 9.21 -4.86 -0.25
N SER A 75 9.10 -5.06 1.07
CA SER A 75 8.39 -6.22 1.61
C SER A 75 6.90 -6.18 1.27
N ILE A 76 6.25 -5.02 1.40
CA ILE A 76 4.86 -4.83 1.00
C ILE A 76 4.69 -5.10 -0.50
N LEU A 77 5.60 -4.60 -1.34
CA LEU A 77 5.60 -4.85 -2.79
C LEU A 77 5.67 -6.35 -3.09
N LEU A 78 6.66 -7.04 -2.54
CA LEU A 78 6.89 -8.47 -2.75
C LEU A 78 5.66 -9.31 -2.38
N LYS A 79 5.07 -9.05 -1.20
CA LYS A 79 3.84 -9.73 -0.75
C LYS A 79 2.64 -9.46 -1.68
N ASN A 80 2.61 -8.29 -2.32
CA ASN A 80 1.55 -7.93 -3.26
C ASN A 80 1.76 -8.53 -4.64
N GLU A 81 3.00 -8.77 -5.08
CA GLU A 81 3.30 -9.41 -6.37
C GLU A 81 2.86 -10.88 -6.41
N THR A 82 2.77 -11.55 -5.26
CA THR A 82 2.27 -12.92 -5.16
C THR A 82 0.74 -13.02 -5.12
N ARG A 83 0.01 -11.91 -4.99
CA ARG A 83 -1.46 -11.88 -4.91
C ARG A 83 -2.08 -11.81 -6.31
N LYS A 84 -3.12 -12.62 -6.53
CA LYS A 84 -3.90 -12.57 -7.78
C LYS A 84 -4.70 -11.27 -7.85
N LYS A 85 -4.87 -10.74 -9.07
CA LYS A 85 -5.75 -9.58 -9.39
C LYS A 85 -5.36 -8.29 -8.65
N ASN A 86 -4.06 -8.07 -8.48
CA ASN A 86 -3.52 -7.04 -7.60
C ASN A 86 -2.83 -5.86 -8.31
N ASN A 87 -3.07 -5.71 -9.62
CA ASN A 87 -2.36 -4.74 -10.47
C ASN A 87 -2.48 -3.30 -9.93
N ASP A 88 -3.66 -2.92 -9.44
CA ASP A 88 -3.91 -1.58 -8.94
C ASP A 88 -3.09 -1.28 -7.67
N MET A 89 -2.97 -2.24 -6.74
CA MET A 89 -2.10 -2.05 -5.58
C MET A 89 -0.64 -1.97 -5.98
N LEU A 90 -0.19 -2.79 -6.94
CA LEU A 90 1.19 -2.75 -7.41
C LEU A 90 1.55 -1.38 -7.98
N VAL A 91 0.63 -0.72 -8.69
CA VAL A 91 0.82 0.65 -9.18
C VAL A 91 0.99 1.64 -8.02
N ILE A 92 0.12 1.55 -6.99
CA ILE A 92 0.20 2.44 -5.82
C ILE A 92 1.54 2.25 -5.09
N ILE A 93 1.95 1.00 -4.83
CA ILE A 93 3.18 0.68 -4.09
C ILE A 93 4.41 1.15 -4.88
N ARG A 94 4.45 0.94 -6.19
CA ARG A 94 5.57 1.40 -7.04
C ARG A 94 5.67 2.92 -7.10
N ASN A 95 4.55 3.63 -7.08
CA ASN A 95 4.55 5.09 -7.00
C ASN A 95 5.08 5.58 -5.65
N LEU A 96 4.67 4.94 -4.54
CA LEU A 96 5.21 5.21 -3.21
C LEU A 96 6.73 4.99 -3.16
N ASP A 97 7.19 3.84 -3.65
CA ASP A 97 8.62 3.48 -3.70
C ASP A 97 9.42 4.51 -4.49
N SER A 98 9.00 4.81 -5.73
CA SER A 98 9.66 5.77 -6.61
C SER A 98 9.83 7.15 -5.95
N VAL A 99 8.77 7.67 -5.32
CA VAL A 99 8.83 8.97 -4.65
C VAL A 99 9.69 8.91 -3.39
N PHE A 100 9.61 7.83 -2.61
CA PHE A 100 10.45 7.64 -1.43
C PHE A 100 11.94 7.62 -1.81
N VAL A 101 12.32 6.80 -2.79
CA VAL A 101 13.70 6.70 -3.30
C VAL A 101 14.18 8.04 -3.84
N LYS A 102 13.32 8.78 -4.56
CA LYS A 102 13.65 10.13 -5.04
C LYS A 102 14.00 11.07 -3.90
N TYR A 103 13.20 11.13 -2.84
CA TYR A 103 13.45 12.03 -1.70
C TYR A 103 14.64 11.59 -0.84
N LYS A 104 14.82 10.28 -0.66
CA LYS A 104 16.03 9.70 -0.06
C LYS A 104 17.29 10.14 -0.82
N ASN A 105 17.28 10.00 -2.14
CA ASN A 105 18.41 10.36 -2.99
C ASN A 105 18.66 11.88 -3.01
N HIS A 106 17.59 12.68 -2.98
CA HIS A 106 17.70 14.13 -2.84
C HIS A 106 18.42 14.51 -1.54
N HIS A 107 17.99 13.96 -0.40
CA HIS A 107 18.66 14.17 0.88
C HIS A 107 20.11 13.68 0.85
N LYS A 108 20.37 12.48 0.32
CA LYS A 108 21.73 11.96 0.15
C LYS A 108 22.62 12.88 -0.68
N SER A 109 22.09 13.46 -1.76
CA SER A 109 22.84 14.35 -2.65
C SER A 109 23.12 15.72 -2.04
N LYS A 110 22.16 16.29 -1.30
CA LYS A 110 22.31 17.58 -0.62
C LYS A 110 23.00 17.49 0.74
N ASN A 111 23.14 16.27 1.25
CA ASN A 111 23.53 15.94 2.62
C ASN A 111 22.58 16.46 3.71
N THR A 112 21.91 17.59 3.56
CA THR A 112 20.96 18.15 4.53
C THR A 112 19.66 18.60 3.85
N LEU A 113 18.62 18.85 4.65
CA LEU A 113 17.32 19.35 4.21
C LEU A 113 16.86 20.55 5.04
N SER A 114 16.26 21.53 4.37
CA SER A 114 15.55 22.63 5.01
C SER A 114 14.20 22.18 5.60
N ASP A 115 13.65 22.94 6.55
CA ASP A 115 12.32 22.70 7.12
C ASP A 115 11.24 22.60 6.04
N GLY A 116 11.31 23.47 5.02
CA GLY A 116 10.38 23.50 3.91
C GLY A 116 10.43 22.20 3.08
N GLU A 117 11.65 21.73 2.75
CA GLU A 117 11.84 20.45 2.05
C GLU A 117 11.33 19.28 2.88
N ILE A 118 11.63 19.24 4.19
CA ILE A 118 11.18 18.17 5.08
C ILE A 118 9.65 18.11 5.12
N LYS A 119 8.98 19.24 5.37
CA LYS A 119 7.51 19.32 5.44
C LYS A 119 6.86 18.93 4.12
N LEU A 120 7.42 19.41 3.00
CA LEU A 120 6.90 19.09 1.67
C LEU A 120 7.02 17.60 1.38
N ASN A 121 8.19 17.01 1.64
CA ASN A 121 8.43 15.58 1.44
C ASN A 121 7.51 14.73 2.33
N GLN A 122 7.32 15.11 3.60
CA GLN A 122 6.43 14.44 4.53
C GLN A 122 4.98 14.41 4.04
N VAL A 123 4.46 15.56 3.57
CA VAL A 123 3.09 15.66 3.04
C VAL A 123 2.93 14.77 1.81
N TYR A 124 3.83 14.87 0.84
CA TYR A 124 3.73 14.08 -0.39
C TYR A 124 3.81 12.59 -0.14
N ILE A 125 4.72 12.11 0.71
CA ILE A 125 4.80 10.68 0.99
C ILE A 125 3.59 10.20 1.79
N LYS A 126 3.09 11.00 2.75
CA LYS A 126 1.84 10.68 3.47
C LYS A 126 0.67 10.49 2.52
N ASP A 127 0.58 11.31 1.48
CA ASP A 127 -0.45 11.21 0.44
C ASP A 127 -0.30 9.99 -0.47
N LEU A 128 0.82 9.26 -0.41
CA LEU A 128 1.02 7.98 -1.11
C LEU A 128 0.77 6.77 -0.21
N TRP A 129 1.07 6.86 1.09
CA TRP A 129 0.71 5.82 2.06
C TRP A 129 -0.80 5.69 2.24
N LYS A 130 -1.52 6.82 2.27
CA LYS A 130 -2.97 6.84 2.53
C LYS A 130 -3.78 6.05 1.47
N PRO A 131 -3.59 6.25 0.15
CA PRO A 131 -4.26 5.43 -0.87
C PRO A 131 -3.96 3.94 -0.75
N LEU A 132 -2.71 3.57 -0.41
CA LEU A 132 -2.34 2.16 -0.21
C LEU A 132 -3.11 1.52 0.95
N LEU A 133 -3.20 2.24 2.08
CA LEU A 133 -3.99 1.79 3.23
C LEU A 133 -5.48 1.69 2.90
N ILE A 134 -6.05 2.72 2.24
CA ILE A 134 -7.46 2.71 1.82
C ILE A 134 -7.75 1.52 0.91
N ALA A 135 -6.85 1.21 -0.02
CA ALA A 135 -7.00 0.08 -0.93
C ALA A 135 -7.09 -1.24 -0.15
N GLU A 136 -6.17 -1.50 0.79
CA GLU A 136 -6.17 -2.74 1.59
C GLU A 136 -7.38 -2.82 2.54
N SER A 137 -7.65 -1.76 3.31
CA SER A 137 -8.81 -1.74 4.21
C SER A 137 -10.14 -1.85 3.45
N GLY A 138 -10.20 -1.37 2.19
CA GLY A 138 -11.36 -1.49 1.32
C GLY A 138 -11.71 -2.95 0.98
N LEU A 139 -10.71 -3.83 0.85
CA LEU A 139 -10.91 -5.25 0.58
C LEU A 139 -11.68 -5.96 1.70
N LYS A 140 -11.59 -5.47 2.95
CA LYS A 140 -12.33 -6.00 4.09
C LYS A 140 -13.85 -5.95 3.85
N LYS A 141 -14.34 -4.89 3.20
CA LYS A 141 -15.76 -4.75 2.85
C LYS A 141 -16.15 -5.63 1.65
N ALA A 142 -15.27 -5.74 0.65
CA ALA A 142 -15.49 -6.61 -0.51
C ALA A 142 -15.61 -8.10 -0.13
N LYS A 143 -14.90 -8.52 0.93
CA LYS A 143 -15.03 -9.87 1.52
C LYS A 143 -16.42 -10.15 2.08
N THR A 144 -17.09 -9.13 2.64
CA THR A 144 -18.41 -9.27 3.27
C THR A 144 -19.55 -9.28 2.25
N VAL A 145 -19.44 -8.54 1.15
CA VAL A 145 -20.48 -8.45 0.10
C VAL A 145 -20.52 -9.71 -0.79
N THR A 146 -19.44 -10.49 -0.81
CA THR A 146 -19.34 -11.70 -1.64
C THR A 146 -19.63 -13.00 -0.88
N ARG A 147 -20.02 -12.94 0.40
CA ARG A 147 -20.52 -14.08 1.19
C ARG A 147 -22.04 -14.13 1.12
#